data_AF-A0A1M6NH56-F1
#
_entry.id   AF-A0A1M6NH56-F1
#
_cell.length_a   1.000
_cell.length_b   1.000
_cell.length_c   1.000
_cell.angle_alpha   90.00
_cell.angle_beta   90.00
_cell.angle_gamma   90.00
#
_symmetry.space_group_name_H-M   'P 1'
#
loop_
_entity.id
_entity.type
_entity.pdbx_description
1 polymer ?
#
loop_
_entity_poly.entity_id
_entity_poly.type
_entity_poly.pdbx_seq_one_letter_code
_entity_poly.pdbx_strand_id
1 'polypeptide(L)'
;MNTVTALLLSIFIAILMVENYGYGYWMISRPVVGGAIVGLLMGDITTGLIVGGSVELMYMGILPIGGSVPPNAQIAGMLSTVFAITNGGNPEIGIALALPIGMLAQILIMLAWNINIFLMHVADKHLQKGEIRKVELIHLSGLITFFMVFFIPTFLAINFGSDYVNQVVSSMPTVLVDGLKVASGILPAVGMAMLLKMMNFRKYWSFFLIGFVFSVYLKLNVLAVSLIGVGIIAAVFALRGDSKKAEADDFDDFGDEEEDAEDLAGKIGGILTKKELVKTYIRSFFSMTSINYERYTSLGFCYAMIPALKKLYPNREDLHEALLRHNEFFNCHPYTGNAILGVSLALEEQKAMGKPITAEAISSAKAALMGPLSGIGDSIFKATFMTIFAAIGAGMALEGNILGPVVFLVPNVALNVLSRWYFIKYGHKLGTSLVSKMKSSDILEKFVEGATIVGMMVVGAMIVSFVKINIAYVWKFGGKEIVVQDLINAIIPSLLPILVVLGFYNILKKNKKGMYICVLASFILGILGKAVGMF
;
A
#
# COMPACT_ATOMS: atom_id res chain seq x y z
N MET A 1 -15.60 -26.55 -6.46
CA MET A 1 -14.14 -26.78 -6.31
C MET A 1 -13.94 -27.88 -5.27
N ASN A 2 -12.99 -28.80 -5.44
CA ASN A 2 -12.78 -29.86 -4.43
C ASN A 2 -12.03 -29.33 -3.18
N THR A 3 -12.12 -30.05 -2.06
CA THR A 3 -11.53 -29.63 -0.78
C THR A 3 -10.01 -29.55 -0.81
N VAL A 4 -9.33 -30.36 -1.62
CA VAL A 4 -7.86 -30.34 -1.74
C VAL A 4 -7.39 -29.04 -2.40
N THR A 5 -8.04 -28.64 -3.50
CA THR A 5 -7.76 -27.36 -4.17
C THR A 5 -8.09 -26.18 -3.25
N ALA A 6 -9.22 -26.25 -2.51
CA ALA A 6 -9.57 -25.24 -1.53
C ALA A 6 -8.49 -25.11 -0.43
N LEU A 7 -7.97 -26.23 0.07
CA LEU A 7 -6.90 -26.26 1.08
C LEU A 7 -5.63 -25.62 0.56
N LEU A 8 -5.13 -26.06 -0.60
CA LEU A 8 -3.88 -25.55 -1.20
C LEU A 8 -3.98 -24.05 -1.52
N LEU A 9 -5.10 -23.62 -2.09
CA LEU A 9 -5.33 -22.22 -2.40
C LEU A 9 -5.38 -21.37 -1.12
N SER A 10 -6.00 -21.88 -0.06
CA SER A 10 -6.08 -21.17 1.24
C SER A 10 -4.72 -21.05 1.92
N ILE A 11 -3.89 -22.10 1.85
CA ILE A 11 -2.50 -22.06 2.34
C ILE A 11 -1.73 -20.99 1.57
N PHE A 12 -1.86 -20.99 0.24
CA PHE A 12 -1.18 -20.03 -0.62
C PHE A 12 -1.59 -18.58 -0.31
N ILE A 13 -2.89 -18.30 -0.22
CA ILE A 13 -3.43 -16.99 0.15
C ILE A 13 -2.93 -16.57 1.54
N ALA A 14 -2.92 -17.48 2.52
CA ALA A 14 -2.41 -17.18 3.85
C ALA A 14 -0.92 -16.85 3.85
N ILE A 15 -0.08 -17.57 3.09
CA ILE A 15 1.35 -17.25 2.92
C ILE A 15 1.52 -15.86 2.32
N LEU A 16 0.75 -15.53 1.28
CA LEU A 16 0.76 -14.20 0.70
C LEU A 16 0.34 -13.15 1.73
N MET A 17 -0.65 -13.40 2.58
CA MET A 17 -1.02 -12.43 3.61
C MET A 17 0.06 -12.18 4.66
N VAL A 18 0.87 -13.19 4.95
CA VAL A 18 1.95 -13.08 5.93
C VAL A 18 3.06 -12.14 5.45
N GLU A 19 3.22 -11.84 4.16
CA GLU A 19 4.22 -10.83 3.72
C GLU A 19 3.91 -9.41 4.25
N ASN A 20 2.62 -9.07 4.33
CA ASN A 20 2.13 -7.72 4.63
C ASN A 20 2.35 -7.31 6.10
N TYR A 21 2.51 -8.29 7.00
CA TYR A 21 2.74 -8.03 8.44
C TYR A 21 3.91 -8.84 9.00
N GLY A 22 4.32 -9.90 8.32
CA GLY A 22 5.25 -10.89 8.83
C GLY A 22 6.66 -10.73 8.29
N TYR A 23 6.84 -10.82 6.98
CA TYR A 23 8.16 -10.76 6.34
C TYR A 23 8.15 -9.82 5.12
N GLY A 24 8.62 -8.61 5.37
CA GLY A 24 9.24 -7.79 4.36
C GLY A 24 8.35 -6.81 3.61
N TYR A 25 7.03 -6.85 3.73
CA TYR A 25 6.16 -5.82 3.14
C TYR A 25 6.41 -5.67 1.62
N TRP A 26 6.42 -6.80 0.92
CA TRP A 26 6.72 -6.93 -0.50
C TRP A 26 5.59 -6.45 -1.42
N MET A 27 4.40 -6.20 -0.87
CA MET A 27 3.21 -5.75 -1.62
C MET A 27 2.66 -6.78 -2.63
N ILE A 28 3.07 -8.04 -2.53
CA ILE A 28 2.61 -9.14 -3.40
C ILE A 28 1.13 -9.46 -3.13
N SER A 29 0.68 -9.28 -1.90
CA SER A 29 -0.70 -9.53 -1.47
C SER A 29 -1.69 -8.44 -1.89
N ARG A 30 -1.22 -7.33 -2.46
CA ARG A 30 -2.10 -6.24 -2.92
C ARG A 30 -3.05 -6.74 -4.01
N PRO A 31 -4.33 -6.31 -4.01
CA PRO A 31 -5.33 -6.77 -4.97
C PRO A 31 -4.87 -6.87 -6.43
N VAL A 32 -4.15 -5.86 -6.94
CA VAL A 32 -3.67 -5.87 -8.33
C VAL A 32 -2.71 -7.03 -8.62
N VAL A 33 -1.90 -7.45 -7.66
CA VAL A 33 -0.95 -8.58 -7.80
C VAL A 33 -1.59 -9.88 -7.34
N GLY A 34 -2.17 -9.89 -6.13
CA GLY A 34 -2.78 -11.06 -5.52
C GLY A 34 -3.96 -11.60 -6.33
N GLY A 35 -4.80 -10.72 -6.90
CA GLY A 35 -5.88 -11.12 -7.80
C GLY A 35 -5.35 -11.76 -9.09
N ALA A 36 -4.31 -11.20 -9.70
CA ALA A 36 -3.67 -11.77 -10.88
C ALA A 36 -3.05 -13.16 -10.60
N ILE A 37 -2.37 -13.31 -9.46
CA ILE A 37 -1.77 -14.59 -9.04
C ILE A 37 -2.87 -15.63 -8.77
N VAL A 38 -3.92 -15.28 -8.03
CA VAL A 38 -5.05 -16.19 -7.77
C VAL A 38 -5.74 -16.59 -9.07
N GLY A 39 -5.96 -15.64 -9.98
CA GLY A 39 -6.52 -15.91 -11.31
C GLY A 39 -5.67 -16.88 -12.12
N LEU A 40 -4.35 -16.66 -12.13
CA LEU A 40 -3.40 -17.58 -12.77
C LEU A 40 -3.48 -18.99 -12.18
N LEU A 41 -3.51 -19.12 -10.84
CA LEU A 41 -3.59 -20.41 -10.16
C LEU A 41 -4.91 -21.14 -10.43
N MET A 42 -5.99 -20.41 -10.66
CA MET A 42 -7.31 -20.98 -10.97
C MET A 42 -7.56 -21.15 -12.47
N GLY A 43 -6.63 -20.74 -13.34
CA GLY A 43 -6.73 -20.86 -14.79
C GLY A 43 -7.53 -19.76 -15.50
N ASP A 44 -7.92 -18.70 -14.80
CA ASP A 44 -8.62 -17.53 -15.35
C ASP A 44 -7.94 -16.23 -14.89
N ILE A 45 -6.83 -15.92 -15.56
CA ILE A 45 -6.03 -14.72 -15.27
C ILE A 45 -6.78 -13.43 -15.61
N THR A 46 -7.65 -13.45 -16.62
CA THR A 46 -8.41 -12.26 -17.06
C THR A 46 -9.37 -11.81 -15.97
N THR A 47 -10.15 -12.74 -15.41
CA THR A 47 -11.03 -12.43 -14.27
C THR A 47 -10.20 -11.97 -13.07
N GLY A 48 -9.05 -12.61 -12.80
CA GLY A 48 -8.15 -12.19 -11.72
C GLY A 48 -7.58 -10.77 -11.87
N LEU A 49 -7.20 -10.38 -13.09
CA LEU A 49 -6.72 -9.03 -13.40
C LEU A 49 -7.83 -7.99 -13.24
N ILE A 50 -9.03 -8.27 -13.76
CA ILE A 50 -10.16 -7.35 -13.68
C ILE A 50 -10.59 -7.16 -12.23
N VAL A 51 -10.84 -8.26 -11.49
CA VAL A 51 -11.26 -8.19 -10.09
C VAL A 51 -10.16 -7.55 -9.23
N GLY A 52 -8.91 -7.99 -9.39
CA GLY A 52 -7.77 -7.44 -8.67
C GLY A 52 -7.60 -5.94 -8.89
N GLY A 53 -7.64 -5.48 -10.14
CA GLY A 53 -7.55 -4.06 -10.50
C GLY A 53 -8.72 -3.23 -9.97
N SER A 54 -9.95 -3.72 -10.10
CA SER A 54 -11.14 -3.04 -9.55
C SER A 54 -11.08 -2.90 -8.04
N VAL A 55 -10.70 -3.97 -7.33
CA VAL A 55 -10.58 -3.94 -5.87
C VAL A 55 -9.42 -3.05 -5.43
N GLU A 56 -8.28 -3.05 -6.14
CA GLU A 56 -7.15 -2.13 -5.87
C GLU A 56 -7.61 -0.67 -5.91
N LEU A 57 -8.35 -0.29 -6.96
CA LEU A 57 -8.87 1.06 -7.12
C LEU A 57 -9.87 1.41 -6.03
N MET A 58 -10.81 0.51 -5.74
CA MET A 58 -11.81 0.74 -4.70
C MET A 58 -11.16 1.01 -3.32
N TYR A 59 -10.06 0.33 -3.00
CA TYR A 59 -9.37 0.44 -1.71
C TYR A 59 -8.23 1.47 -1.68
N MET A 60 -8.03 2.24 -2.75
CA MET A 60 -6.79 2.99 -2.99
C MET A 60 -6.46 4.08 -1.95
N GLY A 61 -7.45 4.72 -1.34
CA GLY A 61 -7.22 5.64 -0.21
C GLY A 61 -7.66 5.12 1.14
N ILE A 62 -7.85 3.81 1.25
CA ILE A 62 -7.98 3.16 2.54
C ILE A 62 -6.59 2.75 3.02
N LEU A 63 -5.92 3.65 3.74
CA LEU A 63 -4.57 3.44 4.25
C LEU A 63 -4.58 3.37 5.77
N PRO A 64 -3.82 2.43 6.38
CA PRO A 64 -3.62 2.44 7.83
C PRO A 64 -2.73 3.64 8.17
N ILE A 65 -3.30 4.64 8.84
CA ILE A 65 -2.58 5.83 9.31
C ILE A 65 -2.66 5.86 10.83
N GLY A 66 -1.52 6.08 11.49
CA GLY A 66 -1.48 6.35 12.94
C GLY A 66 -2.10 5.25 13.82
N GLY A 67 -1.92 3.98 13.46
CA GLY A 67 -2.43 2.84 14.23
C GLY A 67 -3.88 2.44 13.95
N SER A 68 -4.58 3.15 13.05
CA SER A 68 -5.89 2.71 12.57
C SER A 68 -5.78 1.45 11.69
N VAL A 69 -6.64 0.46 11.94
CA VAL A 69 -6.73 -0.76 11.11
C VAL A 69 -7.95 -0.62 10.19
N PRO A 70 -7.76 -0.35 8.89
CA PRO A 70 -8.88 -0.25 7.96
C PRO A 70 -9.38 -1.61 7.42
N PRO A 71 -10.49 -1.61 6.65
CA PRO A 71 -10.87 -2.73 5.78
C PRO A 71 -9.67 -3.28 5.00
N ASN A 72 -9.49 -4.61 5.03
CA ASN A 72 -8.32 -5.24 4.42
C ASN A 72 -8.52 -5.46 2.92
N ALA A 73 -7.79 -4.69 2.12
CA ALA A 73 -7.83 -4.79 0.67
C ALA A 73 -7.30 -6.14 0.15
N GLN A 74 -6.25 -6.67 0.77
CA GLN A 74 -5.51 -7.84 0.27
C GLN A 74 -6.37 -9.11 0.25
N ILE A 75 -6.99 -9.47 1.38
CA ILE A 75 -7.94 -10.57 1.48
C ILE A 75 -9.17 -10.30 0.60
N ALA A 76 -9.66 -9.06 0.57
CA ALA A 76 -10.77 -8.69 -0.30
C ALA A 76 -10.46 -9.01 -1.77
N GLY A 77 -9.31 -8.57 -2.29
CA GLY A 77 -8.92 -8.81 -3.68
C GLY A 77 -8.77 -10.30 -4.01
N MET A 78 -8.08 -11.05 -3.16
CA MET A 78 -7.85 -12.48 -3.39
C MET A 78 -9.14 -13.30 -3.30
N LEU A 79 -9.94 -13.16 -2.23
CA LEU A 79 -11.18 -13.93 -2.09
C LEU A 79 -12.26 -13.50 -3.07
N SER A 80 -12.36 -12.21 -3.40
CA SER A 80 -13.25 -11.74 -4.47
C SER A 80 -12.89 -12.37 -5.81
N THR A 81 -11.60 -12.54 -6.09
CA THR A 81 -11.14 -13.23 -7.30
C THR A 81 -11.56 -14.69 -7.28
N VAL A 82 -11.36 -15.39 -6.16
CA VAL A 82 -11.81 -16.79 -6.01
C VAL A 82 -13.30 -16.91 -6.30
N PHE A 83 -14.13 -16.07 -5.67
CA PHE A 83 -15.58 -16.14 -5.83
C PHE A 83 -16.04 -15.73 -7.23
N ALA A 84 -15.40 -14.75 -7.88
CA ALA A 84 -15.70 -14.42 -9.27
C ALA A 84 -15.45 -15.61 -10.21
N ILE A 85 -14.31 -16.30 -10.06
CA ILE A 85 -13.94 -17.43 -10.91
C ILE A 85 -14.82 -18.64 -10.63
N THR A 86 -15.10 -18.96 -9.36
CA THR A 86 -15.99 -20.10 -9.03
C THR A 86 -17.44 -19.88 -9.46
N ASN A 87 -17.86 -18.63 -9.63
CA ASN A 87 -19.19 -18.26 -10.13
C ASN A 87 -19.20 -18.01 -11.65
N GLY A 88 -18.42 -18.80 -12.41
CA GLY A 88 -18.43 -18.77 -13.87
C GLY A 88 -17.62 -17.63 -14.50
N GLY A 89 -16.61 -17.11 -13.79
CA GLY A 89 -15.77 -16.02 -14.30
C GLY A 89 -16.53 -14.71 -14.40
N ASN A 90 -17.36 -14.39 -13.40
CA ASN A 90 -18.17 -13.17 -13.33
C ASN A 90 -17.50 -12.15 -12.38
N PRO A 91 -16.77 -11.14 -12.89
CA PRO A 91 -16.07 -10.17 -12.06
C PRO A 91 -17.01 -9.34 -11.19
N GLU A 92 -18.24 -9.09 -11.64
CA GLU A 92 -19.22 -8.26 -10.94
C GLU A 92 -19.57 -8.83 -9.56
N ILE A 93 -19.74 -10.15 -9.46
CA ILE A 93 -19.99 -10.85 -8.19
C ILE A 93 -18.81 -10.68 -7.23
N GLY A 94 -17.59 -10.90 -7.71
CA GLY A 94 -16.39 -10.77 -6.88
C GLY A 94 -16.21 -9.35 -6.36
N ILE A 95 -16.35 -8.35 -7.24
CA ILE A 95 -16.24 -6.92 -6.89
C ILE A 95 -17.30 -6.54 -5.86
N ALA A 96 -18.53 -7.05 -5.98
CA ALA A 96 -19.60 -6.76 -5.03
C ALA A 96 -19.31 -7.27 -3.61
N LEU A 97 -18.65 -8.43 -3.49
CA LEU A 97 -18.29 -9.04 -2.21
C LEU A 97 -17.04 -8.43 -1.57
N ALA A 98 -16.25 -7.65 -2.31
CA ALA A 98 -14.94 -7.18 -1.87
C ALA A 98 -15.00 -6.30 -0.61
N LEU A 99 -16.00 -5.42 -0.47
CA LEU A 99 -16.12 -4.56 0.71
C LEU A 99 -16.50 -5.38 1.98
N PRO A 100 -17.57 -6.19 1.98
CA PRO A 100 -17.89 -7.06 3.11
C PRO A 100 -16.72 -7.97 3.54
N ILE A 101 -16.04 -8.59 2.57
CA ILE A 101 -14.88 -9.44 2.84
C ILE A 101 -13.77 -8.66 3.53
N GLY A 102 -13.42 -7.47 3.03
CA GLY A 102 -12.37 -6.65 3.63
C GLY A 102 -12.71 -6.15 5.03
N MET A 103 -14.00 -5.88 5.32
CA MET A 103 -14.47 -5.53 6.66
C MET A 103 -14.39 -6.72 7.64
N LEU A 104 -14.71 -7.93 7.20
CA LEU A 104 -14.51 -9.13 8.02
C LEU A 104 -13.03 -9.39 8.28
N ALA A 105 -12.19 -9.26 7.25
CA ALA A 105 -10.75 -9.41 7.37
C ALA A 105 -10.08 -8.35 8.26
N GLN A 106 -10.64 -7.15 8.35
CA GLN A 106 -10.23 -6.14 9.33
C GLN A 106 -10.34 -6.68 10.76
N ILE A 107 -11.45 -7.36 11.10
CA ILE A 107 -11.66 -7.95 12.43
C ILE A 107 -10.62 -9.03 12.71
N LEU A 108 -10.28 -9.85 11.71
CA LEU A 108 -9.24 -10.87 11.82
C LEU A 108 -7.87 -10.26 12.13
N ILE A 109 -7.51 -9.14 11.51
CA ILE A 109 -6.25 -8.44 11.81
C ILE A 109 -6.23 -7.95 13.25
N MET A 110 -7.34 -7.37 13.72
CA MET A 110 -7.45 -6.92 15.11
C MET A 110 -7.29 -8.09 16.08
N LEU A 111 -7.83 -9.26 15.75
CA LEU A 111 -7.63 -10.49 16.52
C LEU A 111 -6.15 -10.92 16.53
N ALA A 112 -5.46 -10.92 15.39
CA ALA A 112 -4.02 -11.27 15.34
C ALA A 112 -3.18 -10.34 16.22
N TRP A 113 -3.48 -9.03 16.20
CA TRP A 113 -2.78 -8.04 17.03
C TRP A 113 -3.02 -8.26 18.52
N ASN A 114 -4.22 -8.68 18.92
CA ASN A 114 -4.54 -9.06 20.30
C ASN A 114 -3.80 -10.33 20.72
N ILE A 115 -3.71 -11.35 19.86
CA ILE A 115 -2.93 -12.57 20.14
C ILE A 115 -1.44 -12.21 20.31
N ASN A 116 -0.92 -11.30 19.51
CA ASN A 116 0.48 -10.85 19.61
C ASN A 116 0.79 -10.10 20.92
N ILE A 117 -0.20 -9.55 21.65
CA ILE A 117 0.01 -9.00 23.00
C ILE A 117 0.51 -10.10 23.94
N PHE A 118 -0.07 -11.30 23.87
CA PHE A 118 0.38 -12.43 24.67
C PHE A 118 1.85 -12.79 24.36
N LEU A 119 2.21 -12.84 23.06
CA LEU A 119 3.60 -13.09 22.65
C LEU A 119 4.55 -12.02 23.19
N MET A 120 4.12 -10.76 23.23
CA MET A 120 4.90 -9.66 23.77
C MET A 120 5.22 -9.87 25.27
N HIS A 121 4.22 -10.21 26.10
CA HIS A 121 4.46 -10.46 27.53
C HIS A 121 5.30 -11.72 27.79
N VAL A 122 5.17 -12.75 26.95
CA VAL A 122 6.05 -13.93 27.02
C VAL A 122 7.48 -13.53 26.66
N ALA A 123 7.67 -12.69 25.63
CA ALA A 123 8.98 -12.16 25.26
C ALA A 123 9.61 -11.36 26.40
N ASP A 124 8.86 -10.51 27.11
CA ASP A 124 9.39 -9.75 28.26
C ASP A 124 9.93 -10.65 29.37
N LYS A 125 9.21 -11.73 29.71
CA LYS A 125 9.66 -12.70 30.73
C LYS A 125 10.99 -13.35 30.34
N HIS A 126 11.19 -13.63 29.06
CA HIS A 126 12.44 -14.19 28.54
C HIS A 126 13.53 -13.14 28.41
N LEU A 127 13.17 -11.89 28.12
CA LEU A 127 14.08 -10.75 28.07
C LEU A 127 14.69 -10.48 29.44
N GLN A 128 13.87 -10.47 30.50
CA GLN A 128 14.27 -10.37 31.92
C GLN A 128 15.25 -11.47 32.36
N LYS A 129 15.16 -12.66 31.75
CA LYS A 129 16.06 -13.79 32.03
C LYS A 129 17.32 -13.80 31.16
N GLY A 130 17.48 -12.83 30.26
CA GLY A 130 18.59 -12.80 29.30
C GLY A 130 18.52 -13.88 28.21
N GLU A 131 17.36 -14.52 28.01
CA GLU A 131 17.18 -15.64 27.07
C GLU A 131 16.91 -15.14 25.64
N ILE A 132 17.88 -14.42 25.06
CA ILE A 132 17.74 -13.68 23.78
C ILE A 132 17.23 -14.58 22.65
N ARG A 133 17.71 -15.83 22.57
CA ARG A 133 17.29 -16.76 21.50
C ARG A 133 15.79 -17.07 21.56
N LYS A 134 15.22 -17.19 22.77
CA LYS A 134 13.79 -17.41 22.95
C LYS A 134 13.00 -16.17 22.55
N VAL A 135 13.49 -14.97 22.89
CA VAL A 135 12.88 -13.69 22.46
C VAL A 135 12.80 -13.60 20.93
N GLU A 136 13.88 -13.95 20.22
CA GLU A 136 13.88 -14.00 18.75
C GLU A 136 12.84 -14.98 18.20
N LEU A 137 12.75 -16.19 18.78
CA LEU A 137 11.80 -17.20 18.34
C LEU A 137 10.34 -16.80 18.62
N ILE A 138 10.07 -16.14 19.76
CA ILE A 138 8.75 -15.63 20.11
C ILE A 138 8.34 -14.53 19.14
N HIS A 139 9.23 -13.59 18.84
CA HIS A 139 8.98 -12.57 17.83
C HIS A 139 8.60 -13.21 16.48
N LEU A 140 9.40 -14.17 16.00
CA LEU A 140 9.15 -14.87 14.73
C LEU A 140 7.90 -15.75 14.76
N SER A 141 7.46 -16.23 15.92
CA SER A 141 6.22 -17.00 16.05
C SER A 141 4.97 -16.19 15.69
N GLY A 142 5.05 -14.85 15.68
CA GLY A 142 3.99 -13.99 15.16
C GLY A 142 3.65 -14.25 13.67
N LEU A 143 4.58 -14.82 12.89
CA LEU A 143 4.29 -15.29 11.52
C LEU A 143 3.21 -16.38 11.53
N ILE A 144 3.27 -17.29 12.49
CA ILE A 144 2.30 -18.37 12.65
C ILE A 144 0.96 -17.79 13.08
N THR A 145 0.94 -16.79 13.97
CA THR A 145 -0.28 -16.08 14.35
C THR A 145 -0.99 -15.53 13.12
N PHE A 146 -0.30 -14.73 12.29
CA PHE A 146 -0.90 -14.16 11.08
C PHE A 146 -1.32 -15.25 10.09
N PHE A 147 -0.48 -16.27 9.89
CA PHE A 147 -0.80 -17.39 9.01
C PHE A 147 -2.11 -18.06 9.42
N MET A 148 -2.25 -18.47 10.69
CA MET A 148 -3.42 -19.20 11.17
C MET A 148 -4.69 -18.34 11.14
N VAL A 149 -4.58 -17.07 11.52
CA VAL A 149 -5.71 -16.12 11.53
C VAL A 149 -6.26 -15.87 10.12
N PHE A 150 -5.43 -15.92 9.09
CA PHE A 150 -5.91 -15.80 7.70
C PHE A 150 -6.24 -17.14 7.07
N PHE A 151 -5.47 -18.20 7.35
CA PHE A 151 -5.66 -19.53 6.79
C PHE A 151 -7.03 -20.11 7.15
N ILE A 152 -7.38 -20.13 8.45
CA ILE A 152 -8.62 -20.79 8.90
C ILE A 152 -9.84 -20.14 8.23
N PRO A 153 -10.05 -18.81 8.31
CA PRO A 153 -11.24 -18.19 7.72
C PRO A 153 -11.24 -18.26 6.18
N THR A 154 -10.08 -18.15 5.54
CA THR A 154 -9.96 -18.30 4.08
C THR A 154 -10.37 -19.70 3.65
N PHE A 155 -9.88 -20.74 4.33
CA PHE A 155 -10.25 -22.13 4.05
C PHE A 155 -11.75 -22.36 4.23
N LEU A 156 -12.33 -21.87 5.33
CA LEU A 156 -13.77 -22.00 5.56
C LEU A 156 -14.58 -21.27 4.48
N ALA A 157 -14.18 -20.03 4.12
CA ALA A 157 -14.85 -19.24 3.10
C ALA A 157 -14.79 -19.90 1.72
N ILE A 158 -13.63 -20.45 1.34
CA ILE A 158 -13.45 -21.08 0.03
C ILE A 158 -14.17 -22.43 -0.03
N ASN A 159 -14.00 -23.28 0.99
CA ASN A 159 -14.50 -24.65 0.99
C ASN A 159 -16.02 -24.72 1.22
N PHE A 160 -16.59 -23.86 2.07
CA PHE A 160 -18.02 -23.88 2.41
C PHE A 160 -18.79 -22.68 1.86
N GLY A 161 -18.13 -21.55 1.66
CA GLY A 161 -18.78 -20.33 1.18
C GLY A 161 -19.09 -20.34 -0.31
N SER A 162 -18.32 -21.06 -1.13
CA SER A 162 -18.52 -21.08 -2.59
C SER A 162 -19.92 -21.57 -2.97
N ASP A 163 -20.42 -22.64 -2.35
CA ASP A 163 -21.75 -23.20 -2.65
C ASP A 163 -22.86 -22.27 -2.16
N TYR A 164 -22.69 -21.64 -0.99
CA TYR A 164 -23.62 -20.65 -0.48
C TYR A 164 -23.71 -19.42 -1.40
N VAL A 165 -22.57 -18.88 -1.84
CA VAL A 165 -22.53 -17.76 -2.79
C VAL A 165 -23.22 -18.16 -4.10
N ASN A 166 -22.93 -19.35 -4.64
CA ASN A 166 -23.56 -19.86 -5.86
C ASN A 166 -25.10 -19.94 -5.72
N GLN A 167 -25.62 -20.43 -4.59
CA GLN A 167 -27.07 -20.50 -4.34
C GLN A 167 -27.70 -19.11 -4.28
N VAL A 168 -27.07 -18.18 -3.55
CA VAL A 168 -27.55 -16.80 -3.45
C VAL A 168 -27.56 -16.14 -4.84
N VAL A 169 -26.47 -16.25 -5.61
CA VAL A 169 -26.36 -15.70 -6.97
C VAL A 169 -27.42 -16.29 -7.89
N SER A 170 -27.61 -17.61 -7.88
CA SER A 170 -28.57 -18.30 -8.76
C SER A 170 -30.03 -17.94 -8.46
N SER A 171 -30.31 -17.45 -7.26
CA SER A 171 -31.65 -17.00 -6.85
C SER A 171 -31.90 -15.51 -7.08
N MET A 172 -30.89 -14.75 -7.52
CA MET A 172 -31.03 -13.31 -7.72
C MET A 172 -31.93 -12.98 -8.92
N PRO A 173 -32.87 -12.02 -8.78
CA PRO A 173 -33.60 -11.47 -9.93
C PRO A 173 -32.64 -10.83 -10.93
N THR A 174 -32.98 -10.88 -12.22
CA THR A 174 -32.18 -10.29 -13.31
C THR A 174 -31.90 -8.81 -13.09
N VAL A 175 -32.88 -8.04 -12.58
CA VAL A 175 -32.72 -6.63 -12.24
C VAL A 175 -31.59 -6.40 -11.22
N LEU A 176 -31.42 -7.31 -10.26
CA LEU A 176 -30.36 -7.20 -9.26
C LEU A 176 -29.00 -7.52 -9.89
N VAL A 177 -28.91 -8.58 -10.70
CA VAL A 177 -27.66 -8.96 -11.41
C VAL A 177 -27.21 -7.86 -12.36
N ASP A 178 -28.12 -7.37 -13.20
CA ASP A 178 -27.85 -6.27 -14.14
C ASP A 178 -27.53 -4.97 -13.39
N GLY A 179 -28.23 -4.71 -12.28
CA GLY A 179 -27.97 -3.57 -11.41
C GLY A 179 -26.59 -3.61 -10.76
N LEU A 180 -26.14 -4.79 -10.32
CA LEU A 180 -24.78 -5.01 -9.80
C LEU A 180 -23.73 -4.79 -10.89
N LYS A 181 -24.03 -5.16 -12.14
CA LYS A 181 -23.15 -4.88 -13.29
C LYS A 181 -22.99 -3.39 -13.58
N VAL A 182 -24.06 -2.62 -13.46
CA VAL A 182 -23.94 -1.15 -13.56
C VAL A 182 -23.16 -0.60 -12.37
N ALA A 183 -23.44 -1.06 -11.15
CA ALA A 183 -22.75 -0.62 -9.94
C ALA A 183 -21.23 -0.91 -9.99
N SER A 184 -20.83 -2.09 -10.48
CA SER A 184 -19.42 -2.46 -10.64
C SER A 184 -18.71 -1.58 -11.67
N GLY A 185 -19.40 -1.14 -12.72
CA GLY A 185 -18.92 -0.15 -13.68
C GLY A 185 -18.73 1.25 -13.08
N ILE A 186 -19.48 1.59 -12.03
CA ILE A 186 -19.36 2.88 -11.31
C ILE A 186 -18.28 2.82 -10.23
N LEU A 187 -18.05 1.67 -9.59
CA LEU A 187 -17.13 1.53 -8.44
C LEU A 187 -15.70 2.08 -8.65
N PRO A 188 -15.05 1.95 -9.83
CA PRO A 188 -13.77 2.58 -10.10
C PRO A 188 -13.76 4.09 -9.84
N ALA A 189 -14.90 4.77 -9.96
CA ALA A 189 -15.04 6.19 -9.67
C ALA A 189 -14.73 6.54 -8.22
N VAL A 190 -15.01 5.64 -7.26
CA VAL A 190 -14.69 5.82 -5.84
C VAL A 190 -13.18 5.92 -5.65
N GLY A 191 -12.43 5.01 -6.29
CA GLY A 191 -10.97 5.01 -6.28
C GLY A 191 -10.37 6.25 -6.90
N MET A 192 -10.86 6.63 -8.08
CA MET A 192 -10.38 7.83 -8.78
C MET A 192 -10.69 9.12 -8.01
N ALA A 193 -11.87 9.23 -7.41
CA ALA A 193 -12.22 10.36 -6.54
C ALA A 193 -11.30 10.44 -5.30
N MET A 194 -10.89 9.29 -4.78
CA MET A 194 -9.97 9.19 -3.66
C MET A 194 -8.55 9.61 -4.07
N LEU A 195 -8.09 9.21 -5.25
CA LEU A 195 -6.84 9.68 -5.85
C LEU A 195 -6.81 11.20 -5.98
N LEU A 196 -7.87 11.80 -6.52
CA LEU A 196 -7.99 13.26 -6.65
C LEU A 196 -7.91 13.97 -5.29
N LYS A 197 -8.46 13.35 -4.23
CA LYS A 197 -8.36 13.86 -2.86
C LYS A 197 -6.92 13.84 -2.33
N MET A 198 -6.17 12.78 -2.62
CA MET A 198 -4.79 12.60 -2.15
C MET A 198 -3.79 13.46 -2.93
N MET A 199 -4.02 13.67 -4.22
CA MET A 199 -3.10 14.34 -5.15
C MET A 199 -3.26 15.87 -5.24
N ASN A 200 -3.99 16.50 -4.32
CA ASN A 200 -4.26 17.94 -4.33
C ASN A 200 -4.84 18.43 -5.68
N PHE A 201 -6.01 17.90 -6.05
CA PHE A 201 -6.72 18.25 -7.29
C PHE A 201 -6.78 19.74 -7.62
N ARG A 202 -6.98 20.60 -6.62
CA ARG A 202 -7.03 22.06 -6.85
C ARG A 202 -5.74 22.63 -7.45
N LYS A 203 -4.58 22.09 -7.09
CA LYS A 203 -3.29 22.57 -7.60
C LYS A 203 -2.98 22.00 -8.99
N TYR A 204 -3.32 20.73 -9.24
CA TYR A 204 -2.90 19.99 -10.43
C TYR A 204 -4.04 19.63 -11.41
N TRP A 205 -5.20 20.31 -11.32
CA TRP A 205 -6.39 20.02 -12.14
C TRP A 205 -6.13 20.11 -13.65
N SER A 206 -5.20 20.96 -14.08
CA SER A 206 -4.87 21.12 -15.50
C SER A 206 -4.25 19.84 -16.09
N PHE A 207 -3.42 19.14 -15.32
CA PHE A 207 -2.84 17.87 -15.75
C PHE A 207 -3.90 16.76 -15.82
N PHE A 208 -4.84 16.77 -14.88
CA PHE A 208 -6.01 15.91 -14.96
C PHE A 208 -6.80 16.14 -16.26
N LEU A 209 -7.04 17.39 -16.63
CA LEU A 209 -7.75 17.74 -17.86
C LEU A 209 -6.98 17.29 -19.11
N ILE A 210 -5.65 17.43 -19.14
CA ILE A 210 -4.81 16.96 -20.25
C ILE A 210 -4.97 15.44 -20.44
N GLY A 211 -4.86 14.66 -19.36
CA GLY A 211 -5.03 13.21 -19.41
C GLY A 211 -6.42 12.79 -19.89
N PHE A 212 -7.46 13.50 -19.43
CA PHE A 212 -8.82 13.32 -19.91
C PHE A 212 -8.95 13.58 -21.41
N VAL A 213 -8.43 14.70 -21.91
CA VAL A 213 -8.51 15.07 -23.33
C VAL A 213 -7.78 14.05 -24.21
N PHE A 214 -6.59 13.61 -23.80
CA PHE A 214 -5.83 12.57 -24.49
C PHE A 214 -6.60 11.25 -24.58
N SER A 215 -7.28 10.85 -23.52
CA SER A 215 -8.06 9.62 -23.55
C SER A 215 -9.37 9.76 -24.32
N VAL A 216 -10.12 10.86 -24.15
CA VAL A 216 -11.41 11.05 -24.83
C VAL A 216 -11.26 11.28 -26.33
N TYR A 217 -10.40 12.20 -26.74
CA TYR A 217 -10.34 12.68 -28.12
C TYR A 217 -9.26 11.96 -28.93
N LEU A 218 -8.10 11.69 -28.33
CA LEU A 218 -7.01 10.97 -29.01
C LEU A 218 -7.09 9.45 -28.80
N LYS A 219 -8.04 8.96 -28.00
CA LYS A 219 -8.26 7.53 -27.71
C LYS A 219 -7.01 6.84 -27.15
N LEU A 220 -6.15 7.59 -26.45
CA LEU A 220 -4.96 7.03 -25.81
C LEU A 220 -5.35 6.21 -24.58
N ASN A 221 -4.74 5.03 -24.45
CA ASN A 221 -4.90 4.18 -23.26
C ASN A 221 -4.10 4.72 -22.08
N VAL A 222 -4.31 4.13 -20.90
CA VAL A 222 -3.71 4.62 -19.66
C VAL A 222 -2.19 4.58 -19.70
N LEU A 223 -1.61 3.53 -20.31
CA LEU A 223 -0.16 3.40 -20.45
C LEU A 223 0.44 4.53 -21.31
N ALA A 224 -0.16 4.82 -22.46
CA ALA A 224 0.32 5.90 -23.32
C ALA A 224 0.26 7.26 -22.61
N VAL A 225 -0.85 7.55 -21.90
CA VAL A 225 -0.98 8.79 -21.12
C VAL A 225 0.05 8.87 -19.99
N SER A 226 0.34 7.74 -19.32
CA SER A 226 1.37 7.65 -18.28
C SER A 226 2.76 7.99 -18.81
N LEU A 227 3.14 7.40 -19.95
CA LEU A 227 4.44 7.64 -20.58
C LEU A 227 4.59 9.09 -21.06
N ILE A 228 3.53 9.67 -21.62
CA ILE A 228 3.52 11.10 -21.98
C ILE A 228 3.68 11.97 -20.73
N GLY A 229 2.98 11.66 -19.64
CA GLY A 229 3.13 12.38 -18.38
C GLY A 229 4.56 12.35 -17.84
N VAL A 230 5.21 11.18 -17.89
CA VAL A 230 6.63 11.04 -17.51
C VAL A 230 7.52 11.89 -18.41
N GLY A 231 7.28 11.88 -19.72
CA GLY A 231 8.01 12.73 -20.68
C GLY A 231 7.84 14.22 -20.42
N ILE A 232 6.61 14.68 -20.11
CA ILE A 232 6.34 16.08 -19.73
C ILE A 232 7.12 16.46 -18.47
N ILE A 233 7.19 15.58 -17.47
CA ILE A 233 7.93 15.86 -16.23
C ILE A 233 9.43 15.87 -16.43
N ALA A 234 9.96 14.93 -17.22
CA ALA A 234 11.36 14.95 -17.58
C ALA A 234 11.72 16.25 -18.30
N ALA A 235 10.88 16.70 -19.23
CA ALA A 235 11.07 17.98 -19.92
C ALA A 235 10.96 19.19 -18.98
N VAL A 236 9.94 19.22 -18.09
CA VAL A 236 9.78 20.31 -17.11
C VAL A 236 10.99 20.40 -16.18
N PHE A 237 11.52 19.26 -15.71
CA PHE A 237 12.70 19.25 -14.85
C PHE A 237 13.98 19.59 -15.59
N ALA A 238 14.14 19.14 -16.84
CA ALA A 238 15.27 19.55 -17.68
C ALA A 238 15.26 21.08 -17.91
N LEU A 239 14.10 21.66 -18.21
CA LEU A 239 13.95 23.10 -18.45
C LEU A 239 14.03 23.93 -17.16
N ARG A 240 13.54 23.42 -16.03
CA ARG A 240 13.74 24.06 -14.71
C ARG A 240 15.20 24.01 -14.28
N GLY A 241 15.93 22.94 -14.63
CA GLY A 241 17.34 22.72 -14.31
C GLY A 241 18.28 23.82 -14.83
N ASP A 242 17.93 24.51 -15.91
CA ASP A 242 18.73 25.63 -16.43
C ASP A 242 18.54 26.96 -15.68
N SER A 243 17.54 27.07 -14.79
CA SER A 243 17.32 28.29 -13.98
C SER A 243 17.82 28.20 -12.53
N LYS A 244 18.30 27.03 -12.08
CA LYS A 244 18.80 26.79 -10.71
C LYS A 244 20.10 25.96 -10.67
N LYS A 245 21.04 26.20 -11.59
CA LYS A 245 22.37 25.56 -11.64
C LYS A 245 23.33 26.00 -10.50
N ALA A 246 22.82 26.44 -9.35
CA ALA A 246 23.61 26.96 -8.22
C ALA A 246 23.44 26.18 -6.90
N GLU A 247 22.61 25.13 -6.84
CA GLU A 247 22.38 24.34 -5.61
C GLU A 247 22.32 22.82 -5.90
N ALA A 248 22.97 22.35 -6.97
CA ALA A 248 22.86 20.98 -7.47
C ALA A 248 23.86 19.98 -6.86
N ASP A 249 24.64 20.36 -5.83
CA ASP A 249 25.67 19.49 -5.24
C ASP A 249 25.15 18.58 -4.10
N ASP A 250 23.89 18.70 -3.68
CA ASP A 250 23.44 18.12 -2.39
C ASP A 250 23.02 16.63 -2.46
N PHE A 251 23.13 15.96 -3.61
CA PHE A 251 22.79 14.54 -3.76
C PHE A 251 23.86 13.68 -4.45
N ASP A 252 24.72 14.27 -5.27
CA ASP A 252 25.96 13.61 -5.71
C ASP A 252 26.93 13.41 -4.52
N ASP A 253 26.80 14.20 -3.45
CA ASP A 253 27.47 14.01 -2.15
C ASP A 253 27.08 12.68 -1.43
N PHE A 254 26.00 11.99 -1.82
CA PHE A 254 25.71 10.64 -1.29
C PHE A 254 26.44 9.51 -2.04
N GLY A 255 26.90 9.76 -3.28
CA GLY A 255 27.57 8.81 -4.15
C GLY A 255 29.09 9.03 -4.27
N ASP A 256 29.51 10.29 -4.33
CA ASP A 256 30.91 10.69 -4.48
C ASP A 256 31.68 10.63 -3.15
N GLU A 257 31.00 10.65 -2.00
CA GLU A 257 31.58 10.30 -0.71
C GLU A 257 31.86 8.78 -0.57
N GLU A 258 31.63 7.90 -1.56
CA GLU A 258 32.03 6.49 -1.43
C GLU A 258 33.55 6.28 -1.51
N GLU A 259 34.28 7.08 -2.28
CA GLU A 259 35.77 7.03 -2.32
C GLU A 259 36.40 7.77 -1.13
N ASP A 260 35.83 8.89 -0.70
CA ASP A 260 36.35 9.66 0.44
C ASP A 260 35.94 9.08 1.82
N ALA A 261 34.85 8.30 1.90
CA ALA A 261 34.38 7.72 3.17
C ALA A 261 34.99 6.36 3.52
N GLU A 262 35.55 5.59 2.58
CA GLU A 262 36.46 4.50 2.95
C GLU A 262 37.69 5.06 3.67
N ASP A 263 38.14 6.25 3.26
CA ASP A 263 39.32 6.91 3.84
C ASP A 263 39.01 7.73 5.12
N LEU A 264 37.75 8.13 5.35
CA LEU A 264 37.30 8.77 6.61
C LEU A 264 36.83 7.76 7.68
N ALA A 265 36.13 6.68 7.30
CA ALA A 265 35.76 5.59 8.21
C ALA A 265 36.99 4.79 8.66
N GLY A 266 38.06 4.79 7.87
CA GLY A 266 39.37 4.25 8.24
C GLY A 266 40.10 5.04 9.34
N LYS A 267 39.72 6.29 9.64
CA LYS A 267 40.50 7.17 10.53
C LYS A 267 39.98 7.28 11.98
N ILE A 268 38.76 6.80 12.29
CA ILE A 268 38.27 6.61 13.67
C ILE A 268 37.45 5.32 13.73
N GLY A 269 38.08 4.21 14.14
CA GLY A 269 37.47 2.87 14.11
C GLY A 269 36.20 2.76 14.96
N GLY A 270 35.06 2.56 14.30
CA GLY A 270 33.80 2.14 14.93
C GLY A 270 33.85 0.66 15.37
N ILE A 271 33.06 0.30 16.38
CA ILE A 271 32.91 -1.08 16.86
C ILE A 271 32.05 -1.90 15.89
N LEU A 272 30.99 -1.30 15.34
CA LEU A 272 30.09 -1.90 14.37
C LEU A 272 30.73 -1.91 12.98
N THR A 273 30.56 -3.02 12.28
CA THR A 273 31.00 -3.15 10.88
C THR A 273 29.79 -3.26 9.96
N LYS A 274 30.03 -3.20 8.64
CA LYS A 274 29.02 -3.48 7.61
C LYS A 274 28.27 -4.78 7.87
N LYS A 275 28.92 -5.79 8.47
CA LYS A 275 28.28 -7.07 8.84
C LYS A 275 27.12 -6.89 9.82
N GLU A 276 27.27 -6.04 10.84
CA GLU A 276 26.21 -5.78 11.81
C GLU A 276 25.07 -4.99 11.17
N LEU A 277 25.40 -3.97 10.36
CA LEU A 277 24.41 -3.18 9.62
C LEU A 277 23.59 -4.07 8.67
N VAL A 278 24.23 -4.98 7.92
CA VAL A 278 23.55 -5.92 7.02
C VAL A 278 22.66 -6.88 7.79
N LYS A 279 23.10 -7.38 8.96
CA LYS A 279 22.24 -8.22 9.81
C LYS A 279 21.02 -7.46 10.32
N THR A 280 21.19 -6.22 10.76
CA THR A 280 20.06 -5.36 11.17
C THR A 280 19.12 -5.09 10.00
N TYR A 281 19.67 -4.82 8.81
CA TYR A 281 18.90 -4.65 7.58
C TYR A 281 18.06 -5.89 7.24
N ILE A 282 18.65 -7.08 7.20
CA ILE A 282 17.91 -8.33 6.91
C ILE A 282 16.83 -8.57 7.97
N ARG A 283 17.15 -8.34 9.25
CA ARG A 283 16.18 -8.52 10.34
C ARG A 283 15.07 -7.47 10.33
N SER A 284 15.32 -6.28 9.78
CA SER A 284 14.32 -5.22 9.69
C SER A 284 13.09 -5.63 8.88
N PHE A 285 13.22 -6.57 7.93
CA PHE A 285 12.09 -7.09 7.16
C PHE A 285 11.05 -7.78 8.05
N PHE A 286 11.43 -8.21 9.25
CA PHE A 286 10.54 -8.85 10.23
C PHE A 286 10.02 -7.87 11.28
N SER A 287 10.20 -6.56 11.12
CA SER A 287 9.86 -5.56 12.15
C SER A 287 8.40 -5.58 12.61
N MET A 288 7.48 -6.06 11.76
CA MET A 288 6.05 -6.12 12.04
C MET A 288 5.55 -7.49 12.51
N THR A 289 6.40 -8.52 12.57
CA THR A 289 5.95 -9.91 12.78
C THR A 289 5.08 -10.10 14.01
N SER A 290 5.40 -9.39 15.10
CA SER A 290 4.66 -9.43 16.36
C SER A 290 3.95 -8.10 16.67
N ILE A 291 3.53 -7.36 15.64
CA ILE A 291 2.81 -6.08 15.81
C ILE A 291 1.55 -6.30 16.67
N ASN A 292 1.31 -5.37 17.59
CA ASN A 292 0.21 -5.43 18.56
C ASN A 292 -0.18 -4.02 19.05
N TYR A 293 -1.29 -3.90 19.79
CA TYR A 293 -1.78 -2.60 20.26
C TYR A 293 -1.01 -1.99 21.44
N GLU A 294 -0.29 -2.80 22.21
CA GLU A 294 0.39 -2.32 23.43
C GLU A 294 1.69 -1.59 23.09
N ARG A 295 2.52 -2.18 22.23
CA ARG A 295 3.84 -1.64 21.87
C ARG A 295 4.14 -1.63 20.37
N TYR A 296 3.13 -1.87 19.52
CA TYR A 296 3.26 -1.89 18.06
C TYR A 296 4.45 -2.73 17.61
N THR A 297 5.43 -2.13 16.94
CA THR A 297 6.57 -2.80 16.29
C THR A 297 7.81 -2.92 17.19
N SER A 298 7.67 -2.62 18.48
CA SER A 298 8.76 -2.62 19.47
C SER A 298 9.62 -3.89 19.47
N LEU A 299 9.00 -5.07 19.61
CA LEU A 299 9.76 -6.32 19.65
C LEU A 299 10.50 -6.61 18.34
N GLY A 300 9.95 -6.17 17.21
CA GLY A 300 10.64 -6.24 15.91
C GLY A 300 11.80 -5.25 15.80
N PHE A 301 11.67 -4.07 16.38
CA PHE A 301 12.79 -3.13 16.52
C PHE A 301 13.92 -3.73 17.37
N CYS A 302 13.58 -4.26 18.54
CA CYS A 302 14.54 -4.95 19.41
C CYS A 302 15.20 -6.13 18.68
N TYR A 303 14.41 -6.97 17.99
CA TYR A 303 14.89 -8.10 17.19
C TYR A 303 15.96 -7.70 16.16
N ALA A 304 15.74 -6.58 15.46
CA ALA A 304 16.67 -6.04 14.47
C ALA A 304 17.96 -5.48 15.09
N MET A 305 17.90 -4.96 16.32
CA MET A 305 19.06 -4.41 17.05
C MET A 305 19.95 -5.50 17.69
N ILE A 306 19.40 -6.66 18.07
CA ILE A 306 20.12 -7.74 18.79
C ILE A 306 21.55 -8.02 18.26
N PRO A 307 21.80 -8.16 16.94
CA PRO A 307 23.15 -8.49 16.46
C PRO A 307 24.18 -7.41 16.78
N ALA A 308 23.79 -6.14 16.67
CA ALA A 308 24.65 -5.02 16.98
C ALA A 308 24.87 -4.89 18.48
N LEU A 309 23.80 -4.98 19.28
CA LEU A 309 23.89 -4.88 20.74
C LEU A 309 24.79 -5.96 21.35
N LYS A 310 24.73 -7.21 20.84
CA LYS A 310 25.62 -8.30 21.26
C LYS A 310 27.10 -8.01 21.01
N LYS A 311 27.41 -7.18 20.00
CA LYS A 311 28.79 -6.79 19.69
C LYS A 311 29.24 -5.60 20.52
N LEU A 312 28.34 -4.63 20.74
CA LEU A 312 28.61 -3.43 21.52
C LEU A 312 28.75 -3.72 23.02
N TYR A 313 27.97 -4.65 23.55
CA TYR A 313 27.90 -4.97 24.97
C TYR A 313 28.21 -6.45 25.22
N PRO A 314 29.49 -6.83 25.38
CA PRO A 314 29.88 -8.19 25.76
C PRO A 314 29.44 -8.57 27.19
N ASN A 315 29.30 -7.58 28.08
CA ASN A 315 28.78 -7.76 29.43
C ASN A 315 27.28 -8.08 29.38
N ARG A 316 26.85 -9.07 30.17
CA ARG A 316 25.45 -9.51 30.21
C ARG A 316 24.49 -8.47 30.77
N GLU A 317 24.91 -7.69 31.76
CA GLU A 317 24.08 -6.66 32.39
C GLU A 317 23.85 -5.49 31.43
N ASP A 318 24.92 -4.95 30.85
CA ASP A 318 24.84 -3.87 29.86
C ASP A 318 24.00 -4.26 28.63
N LEU A 319 24.18 -5.49 28.14
CA LEU A 319 23.37 -6.03 27.04
C LEU A 319 21.90 -6.16 27.44
N HIS A 320 21.62 -6.59 28.67
CA HIS A 320 20.27 -6.72 29.17
C HIS A 320 19.55 -5.36 29.23
N GLU A 321 20.20 -4.33 29.76
CA GLU A 321 19.67 -2.97 29.79
C GLU A 321 19.41 -2.39 28.39
N ALA A 322 20.34 -2.62 27.46
CA ALA A 322 20.17 -2.17 26.07
C ALA A 322 18.98 -2.85 25.38
N LEU A 323 18.80 -4.15 25.62
CA LEU A 323 17.66 -4.90 25.08
C LEU A 323 16.32 -4.43 25.63
N LEU A 324 16.23 -4.13 26.92
CA LEU A 324 15.02 -3.58 27.55
C LEU A 324 14.63 -2.24 26.93
N ARG A 325 15.61 -1.32 26.80
CA ARG A 325 15.41 0.01 26.19
C ARG A 325 14.95 -0.08 24.73
N HIS A 326 15.46 -1.04 23.97
CA HIS A 326 15.02 -1.23 22.59
C HIS A 326 13.69 -1.98 22.44
N ASN A 327 13.17 -2.58 23.52
CA ASN A 327 11.83 -3.17 23.61
C ASN A 327 10.78 -2.24 24.26
N GLU A 328 11.08 -0.94 24.35
CA GLU A 328 10.13 0.13 24.67
C GLU A 328 9.18 0.40 23.48
N PHE A 329 8.05 1.06 23.74
CA PHE A 329 7.07 1.45 22.72
C PHE A 329 7.73 2.00 21.45
N PHE A 330 7.38 1.43 20.29
CA PHE A 330 7.89 1.91 19.00
C PHE A 330 6.85 1.71 17.90
N ASN A 331 6.41 2.83 17.31
CA ASN A 331 5.50 2.84 16.17
C ASN A 331 6.03 3.80 15.11
N CYS A 332 6.46 3.25 13.97
CA CYS A 332 6.89 4.04 12.82
C CYS A 332 6.61 3.30 11.51
N HIS A 333 6.48 4.03 10.42
CA HIS A 333 6.30 3.45 9.09
C HIS A 333 7.46 2.47 8.77
N PRO A 334 7.19 1.28 8.22
CA PRO A 334 8.18 0.20 8.11
C PRO A 334 9.41 0.53 7.24
N TYR A 335 9.35 1.57 6.41
CA TYR A 335 10.50 2.04 5.63
C TYR A 335 11.32 3.05 6.41
N THR A 336 10.72 4.17 6.84
CA THR A 336 11.42 5.26 7.53
C THR A 336 11.82 4.90 8.97
N GLY A 337 11.18 3.91 9.59
CA GLY A 337 11.62 3.35 10.89
C GLY A 337 13.04 2.79 10.86
N ASN A 338 13.54 2.42 9.67
CA ASN A 338 14.93 1.98 9.47
C ASN A 338 15.94 3.12 9.65
N ALA A 339 15.52 4.38 9.48
CA ALA A 339 16.35 5.53 9.81
C ALA A 339 16.55 5.59 11.32
N ILE A 340 15.49 5.33 12.10
CA ILE A 340 15.58 5.28 13.57
C ILE A 340 16.43 4.10 14.03
N LEU A 341 16.37 2.95 13.34
CA LEU A 341 17.31 1.85 13.59
C LEU A 341 18.76 2.31 13.38
N GLY A 342 19.07 2.94 12.24
CA GLY A 342 20.41 3.49 11.96
C GLY A 342 20.88 4.49 13.04
N VAL A 343 20.04 5.46 13.39
CA VAL A 343 20.36 6.45 14.43
C VAL A 343 20.59 5.79 15.78
N SER A 344 19.77 4.79 16.13
CA SER A 344 19.93 4.06 17.38
C SER A 344 21.24 3.28 17.40
N LEU A 345 21.65 2.66 16.29
CA LEU A 345 22.95 2.00 16.18
C LEU A 345 24.11 2.98 16.42
N ALA A 346 24.02 4.20 15.87
CA ALA A 346 25.05 5.22 16.05
C ALA A 346 25.16 5.65 17.51
N LEU A 347 24.03 5.91 18.18
CA LEU A 347 24.04 6.36 19.57
C LEU A 347 24.49 5.25 20.53
N GLU A 348 24.08 4.00 20.29
CA GLU A 348 24.53 2.84 21.07
C GLU A 348 26.04 2.61 20.89
N GLU A 349 26.56 2.74 19.68
CA GLU A 349 27.99 2.62 19.42
C GLU A 349 28.80 3.73 20.11
N GLN A 350 28.32 4.97 20.05
CA GLN A 350 28.93 6.09 20.75
C GLN A 350 28.95 5.87 22.28
N LYS A 351 27.85 5.36 22.84
CA LYS A 351 27.77 5.00 24.26
C LYS A 351 28.77 3.89 24.61
N ALA A 352 28.84 2.83 23.81
CA ALA A 352 29.79 1.72 24.01
C ALA A 352 31.26 2.16 23.89
N MET A 353 31.55 3.22 23.12
CA MET A 353 32.86 3.86 23.03
C MET A 353 33.18 4.80 24.21
N GLY A 354 32.28 4.93 25.19
CA GLY A 354 32.47 5.78 26.36
C GLY A 354 32.17 7.27 26.14
N LYS A 355 31.51 7.64 25.04
CA LYS A 355 31.01 9.02 24.85
C LYS A 355 29.88 9.31 25.86
N PRO A 356 29.67 10.57 26.26
CA PRO A 356 28.67 10.96 27.27
C PRO A 356 27.23 10.91 26.72
N ILE A 357 26.79 9.73 26.28
CA ILE A 357 25.44 9.44 25.79
C ILE A 357 24.72 8.58 26.83
N THR A 358 23.65 9.11 27.42
CA THR A 358 22.86 8.37 28.42
C THR A 358 21.89 7.40 27.76
N ALA A 359 21.39 6.41 28.51
CA ALA A 359 20.34 5.51 28.03
C ALA A 359 19.06 6.29 27.69
N GLU A 360 18.72 7.28 28.50
CA GLU A 360 17.57 8.15 28.32
C GLU A 360 17.68 8.98 27.04
N ALA A 361 18.89 9.45 26.71
CA ALA A 361 19.13 10.19 25.46
C ALA A 361 18.82 9.34 24.22
N ILE A 362 19.14 8.04 24.26
CA ILE A 362 18.85 7.10 23.16
C ILE A 362 17.34 6.89 23.03
N SER A 363 16.64 6.61 24.14
CA SER A 363 15.17 6.48 24.15
C SER A 363 14.47 7.75 23.69
N SER A 364 14.92 8.93 24.17
CA SER A 364 14.36 10.22 23.80
C SER A 364 14.55 10.50 22.32
N ALA A 365 15.74 10.21 21.77
CA ALA A 365 16.00 10.36 20.34
C ALA A 365 15.06 9.46 19.52
N LYS A 366 14.90 8.18 19.89
CA LYS A 366 13.95 7.28 19.23
C LYS A 366 12.54 7.86 19.25
N ALA A 367 12.04 8.26 20.41
CA ALA A 367 10.69 8.80 20.57
C ALA A 367 10.48 10.09 19.76
N ALA A 368 11.44 11.01 19.78
CA ALA A 368 11.39 12.28 19.05
C ALA A 368 11.34 12.07 17.52
N LEU A 369 11.97 11.01 17.02
CA LEU A 369 12.01 10.71 15.59
C LEU A 369 10.78 9.96 15.07
N MET A 370 10.05 9.24 15.93
CA MET A 370 8.88 8.45 15.51
C MET A 370 7.82 9.31 14.81
N GLY A 371 7.44 10.45 15.39
CA GLY A 371 6.38 11.30 14.82
C GLY A 371 6.71 11.81 13.41
N PRO A 372 7.80 12.59 13.23
CA PRO A 372 8.18 13.14 11.94
C PRO A 372 8.40 12.08 10.86
N LEU A 373 9.12 10.99 11.17
CA LEU A 373 9.43 9.95 10.18
C LEU A 373 8.22 9.08 9.82
N SER A 374 7.27 8.89 10.74
CA SER A 374 6.00 8.24 10.41
C SER A 374 5.17 9.11 9.47
N GLY A 375 5.08 10.42 9.74
CA GLY A 375 4.37 11.35 8.86
C GLY A 375 4.92 11.37 7.43
N ILE A 376 6.26 11.38 7.30
CA ILE A 376 6.95 11.27 5.99
C ILE A 376 6.62 9.93 5.32
N GLY A 377 6.82 8.81 6.04
CA GLY A 377 6.59 7.48 5.48
C GLY A 377 5.16 7.25 5.00
N ASP A 378 4.18 7.61 5.84
CA ASP A 378 2.75 7.44 5.54
C ASP A 378 2.32 8.34 4.37
N SER A 379 2.76 9.60 4.33
CA SER A 379 2.31 10.56 3.31
C SER A 379 2.98 10.35 1.96
N ILE A 380 4.28 10.06 1.96
CA ILE A 380 5.06 9.97 0.72
C ILE A 380 5.05 8.52 0.21
N PHE A 381 5.61 7.58 0.97
CA PHE A 381 5.81 6.22 0.46
C PHE A 381 4.50 5.46 0.36
N LYS A 382 3.64 5.55 1.39
CA LYS A 382 2.38 4.83 1.37
C LYS A 382 1.29 5.58 0.59
N ALA A 383 1.04 6.84 0.90
CA ALA A 383 -0.08 7.57 0.29
C ALA A 383 0.20 8.09 -1.12
N THR A 384 1.44 8.47 -1.44
CA THR A 384 1.75 9.01 -2.77
C THR A 384 2.33 7.95 -3.70
N PHE A 385 3.52 7.41 -3.36
CA PHE A 385 4.27 6.50 -4.24
C PHE A 385 3.49 5.22 -4.57
N MET A 386 3.10 4.45 -3.55
CA MET A 386 2.37 3.19 -3.76
C MET A 386 1.08 3.42 -4.54
N THR A 387 0.32 4.45 -4.18
CA THR A 387 -0.98 4.79 -4.77
C THR A 387 -0.89 5.11 -6.26
N ILE A 388 0.17 5.79 -6.71
CA ILE A 388 0.39 6.11 -8.12
C ILE A 388 0.63 4.83 -8.93
N PHE A 389 1.57 4.00 -8.49
CA PHE A 389 1.86 2.74 -9.17
C PHE A 389 0.68 1.77 -9.09
N ALA A 390 -0.12 1.83 -8.02
CA ALA A 390 -1.34 1.05 -7.88
C ALA A 390 -2.40 1.50 -8.89
N ALA A 391 -2.56 2.81 -9.11
CA ALA A 391 -3.47 3.35 -10.12
C ALA A 391 -3.08 2.91 -11.54
N ILE A 392 -1.79 3.06 -11.89
CA ILE A 392 -1.27 2.65 -13.21
C ILE A 392 -1.41 1.14 -13.40
N GLY A 393 -0.94 0.35 -12.43
CA GLY A 393 -0.98 -1.11 -12.49
C GLY A 393 -2.41 -1.65 -12.55
N ALA A 394 -3.33 -1.07 -11.75
CA ALA A 394 -4.74 -1.45 -11.78
C ALA A 394 -5.42 -1.06 -13.08
N GLY A 395 -5.13 0.12 -13.64
CA GLY A 395 -5.65 0.53 -14.95
C GLY A 395 -5.23 -0.44 -16.06
N MET A 396 -3.95 -0.84 -16.08
CA MET A 396 -3.46 -1.86 -17.01
C MET A 396 -4.12 -3.23 -16.78
N ALA A 397 -4.30 -3.64 -15.52
CA ALA A 397 -4.96 -4.90 -15.19
C ALA A 397 -6.44 -4.93 -15.65
N LEU A 398 -7.16 -3.81 -15.55
CA LEU A 398 -8.52 -3.68 -16.05
C LEU A 398 -8.63 -3.80 -17.58
N GLU A 399 -7.55 -3.49 -18.32
CA GLU A 399 -7.44 -3.74 -19.76
C GLU A 399 -7.04 -5.20 -20.07
N GLY A 400 -6.87 -6.05 -19.05
CA GLY A 400 -6.40 -7.43 -19.20
C GLY A 400 -4.89 -7.55 -19.40
N ASN A 401 -4.10 -6.49 -19.15
CA ASN A 401 -2.66 -6.50 -19.36
C ASN A 401 -1.91 -7.09 -18.15
N ILE A 402 -1.25 -8.22 -18.36
CA ILE A 402 -0.47 -8.95 -17.34
C ILE A 402 0.74 -8.15 -16.81
N LEU A 403 1.19 -7.11 -17.51
CA LEU A 403 2.24 -6.22 -17.02
C LEU A 403 1.74 -5.27 -15.92
N GLY A 404 0.43 -5.09 -15.75
CA GLY A 404 -0.15 -4.24 -14.69
C GLY A 404 0.38 -4.59 -13.29
N PRO A 405 0.28 -5.86 -12.84
CA PRO A 405 0.90 -6.33 -11.60
C PRO A 405 2.40 -6.04 -11.49
N VAL A 406 3.14 -6.16 -12.59
CA VAL A 406 4.61 -5.95 -12.62
C VAL A 406 4.96 -4.47 -12.44
N VAL A 407 4.26 -3.59 -13.15
CA VAL A 407 4.42 -2.12 -13.05
C VAL A 407 4.09 -1.63 -11.65
N PHE A 408 3.15 -2.27 -10.95
CA PHE A 408 2.93 -2.00 -9.54
C PHE A 408 4.05 -2.54 -8.63
N LEU A 409 4.39 -3.82 -8.78
CA LEU A 409 5.21 -4.55 -7.82
C LEU A 409 6.67 -4.10 -7.84
N VAL A 410 7.29 -4.01 -9.03
CA VAL A 410 8.74 -3.78 -9.15
C VAL A 410 9.19 -2.46 -8.50
N PRO A 411 8.56 -1.31 -8.76
CA PRO A 411 8.96 -0.04 -8.14
C PRO A 411 8.73 -0.04 -6.62
N ASN A 412 7.64 -0.66 -6.14
CA ASN A 412 7.33 -0.72 -4.71
C ASN A 412 8.31 -1.62 -3.95
N VAL A 413 8.69 -2.77 -4.53
CA VAL A 413 9.70 -3.67 -3.97
C VAL A 413 11.07 -3.02 -3.98
N ALA A 414 11.46 -2.38 -5.09
CA ALA A 414 12.73 -1.65 -5.17
C ALA A 414 12.79 -0.54 -4.10
N LEU A 415 11.74 0.26 -3.96
CA LEU A 415 11.65 1.29 -2.94
C LEU A 415 11.80 0.70 -1.53
N ASN A 416 11.09 -0.40 -1.23
CA ASN A 416 11.16 -1.08 0.06
C ASN A 416 12.59 -1.57 0.40
N VAL A 417 13.22 -2.30 -0.51
CA VAL A 417 14.57 -2.87 -0.35
C VAL A 417 15.61 -1.76 -0.20
N LEU A 418 15.62 -0.79 -1.12
CA LEU A 418 16.62 0.27 -1.15
C LEU A 418 16.46 1.22 0.04
N SER A 419 15.24 1.67 0.33
CA SER A 419 15.00 2.63 1.42
C SER A 419 15.41 2.06 2.78
N ARG A 420 15.10 0.79 3.06
CA ARG A 420 15.52 0.11 4.30
C ARG A 420 17.04 0.14 4.48
N TRP A 421 17.79 -0.21 3.44
CA TRP A 421 19.25 -0.24 3.49
C TRP A 421 19.83 1.17 3.66
N TYR A 422 19.44 2.11 2.81
CA TYR A 422 19.97 3.47 2.84
C TYR A 422 19.60 4.20 4.12
N PHE A 423 18.39 4.01 4.65
CA PHE A 423 18.03 4.60 5.94
C PHE A 423 18.83 4.03 7.11
N ILE A 424 19.17 2.74 7.11
CA ILE A 424 20.10 2.19 8.13
C ILE A 424 21.50 2.75 7.93
N LYS A 425 22.04 2.70 6.70
CA LYS A 425 23.40 3.18 6.36
C LYS A 425 23.58 4.65 6.77
N TYR A 426 22.71 5.54 6.30
CA TYR A 426 22.81 6.97 6.55
C TYR A 426 22.29 7.37 7.93
N GLY A 427 21.34 6.64 8.52
CA GLY A 427 20.97 6.83 9.92
C GLY A 427 22.13 6.55 10.86
N HIS A 428 22.93 5.51 10.56
CA HIS A 428 24.14 5.18 11.32
C HIS A 428 25.26 6.21 11.08
N LYS A 429 25.49 6.62 9.82
CA LYS A 429 26.54 7.60 9.46
C LYS A 429 26.24 9.00 10.02
N LEU A 430 25.02 9.51 9.86
CA LEU A 430 24.66 10.90 10.14
C LEU A 430 23.99 11.12 11.50
N GLY A 431 23.54 10.05 12.17
CA GLY A 431 22.80 10.14 13.43
C GLY A 431 21.53 10.97 13.31
N THR A 432 21.19 11.73 14.35
CA THR A 432 19.96 12.53 14.42
C THR A 432 19.87 13.64 13.37
N SER A 433 20.99 14.03 12.75
CA SER A 433 21.05 15.06 11.70
C SER A 433 20.38 14.63 10.39
N LEU A 434 20.20 13.31 10.16
CA LEU A 434 19.53 12.76 8.97
C LEU A 434 18.14 13.38 8.75
N VAL A 435 17.38 13.61 9.82
CA VAL A 435 16.02 14.16 9.70
C VAL A 435 16.03 15.62 9.25
N SER A 436 17.06 16.39 9.61
CA SER A 436 17.23 17.74 9.10
C SER A 436 17.50 17.71 7.60
N LYS A 437 18.45 16.87 7.14
CA LYS A 437 18.76 16.72 5.71
C LYS A 437 17.56 16.22 4.89
N MET A 438 16.76 15.30 5.43
CA MET A 438 15.54 14.82 4.76
C MET A 438 14.48 15.91 4.58
N LYS A 439 14.40 16.87 5.52
CA LYS A 439 13.43 17.97 5.45
C LYS A 439 13.88 19.11 4.53
N SER A 440 15.19 19.31 4.39
CA SER A 440 15.77 20.34 3.52
C SER A 440 15.94 19.88 2.08
N SER A 441 15.71 18.60 1.77
CA SER A 441 15.91 18.06 0.42
C SER A 441 14.77 18.41 -0.54
N ASP A 442 15.09 19.23 -1.54
CA ASP A 442 14.20 19.55 -2.68
C ASP A 442 13.86 18.33 -3.55
N ILE A 443 14.66 17.26 -3.50
CA ILE A 443 14.48 16.08 -4.36
C ILE A 443 13.19 15.33 -4.02
N LEU A 444 12.88 15.24 -2.73
CA LEU A 444 11.68 14.57 -2.27
C LEU A 444 10.43 15.33 -2.75
N GLU A 445 10.46 16.66 -2.70
CA GLU A 445 9.39 17.51 -3.22
C GLU A 445 9.27 17.41 -4.75
N LYS A 446 10.39 17.49 -5.48
CA LYS A 446 10.41 17.30 -6.96
C LYS A 446 9.85 15.94 -7.35
N PHE A 447 10.25 14.88 -6.67
CA PHE A 447 9.73 13.54 -6.92
C PHE A 447 8.21 13.48 -6.70
N VAL A 448 7.72 13.99 -5.56
CA VAL A 448 6.30 14.02 -5.23
C VAL A 448 5.51 14.88 -6.23
N GLU A 449 6.00 16.06 -6.61
CA GLU A 449 5.39 16.93 -7.62
C GLU A 449 5.28 16.19 -8.96
N GLY A 450 6.39 15.63 -9.44
CA GLY A 450 6.42 14.93 -10.73
C GLY A 450 5.49 13.72 -10.76
N ALA A 451 5.53 12.90 -9.71
CA ALA A 451 4.68 11.73 -9.58
C ALA A 451 3.18 12.12 -9.48
N THR A 452 2.86 13.22 -8.78
CA THR A 452 1.50 13.76 -8.69
C THR A 452 0.97 14.22 -10.05
N ILE A 453 1.81 14.85 -10.87
CA ILE A 453 1.43 15.30 -12.22
C ILE A 453 1.10 14.10 -13.13
N VAL A 454 1.99 13.09 -13.15
CA VAL A 454 1.74 11.83 -13.89
C VAL A 454 0.45 11.19 -13.39
N GLY A 455 0.29 11.07 -12.06
CA GLY A 455 -0.90 10.51 -11.43
C GLY A 455 -2.19 11.22 -11.84
N MET A 456 -2.20 12.55 -11.91
CA MET A 456 -3.36 13.32 -12.34
C MET A 456 -3.77 13.04 -13.78
N MET A 457 -2.79 13.00 -14.70
CA MET A 457 -3.05 12.67 -16.10
C MET A 457 -3.62 11.24 -16.22
N VAL A 458 -3.03 10.30 -15.49
CA VAL A 458 -3.48 8.91 -15.41
C VAL A 458 -4.92 8.82 -14.91
N VAL A 459 -5.26 9.51 -13.81
CA VAL A 459 -6.64 9.54 -13.30
C VAL A 459 -7.61 10.06 -14.36
N GLY A 460 -7.26 11.15 -15.07
CA GLY A 460 -8.08 11.69 -16.15
C GLY A 460 -8.38 10.66 -17.25
N ALA A 461 -7.38 9.88 -17.65
CA ALA A 461 -7.54 8.80 -18.63
C ALA A 461 -8.35 7.62 -18.08
N MET A 462 -8.10 7.23 -16.83
CA MET A 462 -8.78 6.09 -16.19
C MET A 462 -10.28 6.31 -16.05
N ILE A 463 -10.74 7.55 -15.80
CA ILE A 463 -12.18 7.86 -15.72
C ILE A 463 -12.87 7.51 -17.04
N VAL A 464 -12.26 7.87 -18.17
CA VAL A 464 -12.80 7.60 -19.51
C VAL A 464 -12.83 6.10 -19.80
N SER A 465 -11.75 5.41 -19.46
CA SER A 465 -11.58 4.00 -19.78
C SER A 465 -12.45 3.08 -18.91
N PHE A 466 -12.62 3.38 -17.62
CA PHE A 466 -13.11 2.38 -16.66
C PHE A 466 -14.35 2.76 -15.87
N VAL A 467 -14.75 4.03 -15.84
CA VAL A 467 -16.03 4.40 -15.21
C VAL A 467 -17.13 4.25 -16.26
N LYS A 468 -17.93 3.19 -16.12
CA LYS A 468 -19.01 2.84 -17.05
C LYS A 468 -20.36 3.24 -16.47
N ILE A 469 -20.89 4.34 -16.98
CA ILE A 469 -22.25 4.81 -16.67
C ILE A 469 -22.87 5.34 -17.96
N ASN A 470 -23.82 4.59 -18.51
CA ASN A 470 -24.48 4.91 -19.78
C ASN A 470 -25.99 4.93 -19.56
N ILE A 471 -26.65 6.00 -19.97
CA ILE A 471 -28.11 6.12 -19.90
C ILE A 471 -28.71 5.36 -21.09
N ALA A 472 -29.48 4.31 -20.82
CA ALA A 472 -30.13 3.49 -21.86
C ALA A 472 -31.45 4.08 -22.37
N TYR A 473 -31.88 5.23 -21.82
CA TYR A 473 -33.15 5.86 -22.16
C TYR A 473 -33.17 6.38 -23.61
N VAL A 474 -34.17 5.94 -24.37
CA VAL A 474 -34.44 6.36 -25.75
C VAL A 474 -35.72 7.17 -25.79
N TRP A 475 -35.61 8.43 -26.20
CA TRP A 475 -36.75 9.32 -26.38
C TRP A 475 -37.33 9.13 -27.78
N LYS A 476 -38.61 8.73 -27.88
CA LYS A 476 -39.32 8.63 -29.16
C LYS A 476 -40.13 9.91 -29.40
N PHE A 477 -39.78 10.67 -30.43
CA PHE A 477 -40.51 11.89 -30.81
C PHE A 477 -40.71 11.91 -32.34
N GLY A 478 -41.96 12.07 -32.79
CA GLY A 478 -42.28 12.17 -34.22
C GLY A 478 -41.85 10.97 -35.07
N GLY A 479 -41.82 9.76 -34.52
CA GLY A 479 -41.39 8.54 -35.22
C GLY A 479 -39.87 8.34 -35.31
N LYS A 480 -39.06 9.26 -34.77
CA LYS A 480 -37.60 9.10 -34.63
C LYS A 480 -37.23 8.70 -33.21
N GLU A 481 -36.25 7.80 -33.10
CA GLU A 481 -35.64 7.39 -31.85
C GLU A 481 -34.41 8.27 -31.57
N ILE A 482 -34.41 8.97 -30.44
CA ILE A 482 -33.32 9.83 -29.98
C ILE A 482 -32.72 9.21 -28.73
N VAL A 483 -31.50 8.70 -28.83
CA VAL A 483 -30.77 8.12 -27.70
C VAL A 483 -30.21 9.27 -26.85
N VAL A 484 -30.65 9.39 -25.59
CA VAL A 484 -30.23 10.51 -24.73
C VAL A 484 -28.73 10.49 -24.46
N GLN A 485 -28.11 9.31 -24.39
CA GLN A 485 -26.66 9.17 -24.23
C GLN A 485 -25.88 9.85 -25.37
N ASP A 486 -26.37 9.78 -26.60
CA ASP A 486 -25.69 10.38 -27.76
C ASP A 486 -25.74 11.90 -27.71
N LEU A 487 -26.86 12.47 -27.24
CA LEU A 487 -26.97 13.92 -27.02
C LEU A 487 -25.96 14.43 -25.99
N ILE A 488 -25.78 13.69 -24.89
CA ILE A 488 -24.79 14.03 -23.86
C ILE A 488 -23.37 13.92 -24.42
N ASN A 489 -23.08 12.82 -25.14
CA ASN A 489 -21.77 12.58 -25.73
C ASN A 489 -21.42 13.60 -26.82
N ALA A 490 -22.40 14.19 -27.50
CA ALA A 490 -22.20 15.27 -28.48
C ALA A 490 -21.70 16.58 -27.84
N ILE A 491 -21.98 16.81 -26.55
CA ILE A 491 -21.46 17.97 -25.81
C ILE A 491 -20.02 17.69 -25.37
N ILE A 492 -19.83 16.68 -24.52
CA ILE A 492 -18.53 16.19 -24.07
C ILE A 492 -18.66 14.66 -23.87
N PRO A 493 -17.90 13.84 -24.62
CA PRO A 493 -17.90 12.41 -24.39
C PRO A 493 -17.41 12.08 -22.96
N SER A 494 -18.01 11.08 -22.33
CA SER A 494 -17.68 10.68 -20.95
C SER A 494 -17.90 11.78 -19.89
N LEU A 495 -18.82 12.73 -20.14
CA LEU A 495 -19.22 13.74 -19.15
C LEU A 495 -19.81 13.13 -17.88
N LEU A 496 -20.71 12.15 -18.00
CA LEU A 496 -21.33 11.47 -16.85
C LEU A 496 -20.29 10.81 -15.92
N PRO A 497 -19.35 9.98 -16.43
CA PRO A 497 -18.21 9.49 -15.65
C PRO A 497 -17.49 10.56 -14.82
N ILE A 498 -17.14 11.70 -15.43
CA ILE A 498 -16.44 12.78 -14.72
C ILE A 498 -17.32 13.35 -13.61
N LEU A 499 -18.59 13.62 -13.91
CA LEU A 499 -19.50 14.22 -12.93
C LEU A 499 -19.68 13.31 -11.71
N VAL A 500 -19.78 12.00 -11.91
CA VAL A 500 -19.84 11.02 -10.82
C VAL A 500 -18.56 11.07 -9.97
N VAL A 501 -17.39 11.06 -10.61
CA VAL A 501 -16.09 11.11 -9.90
C VAL A 501 -15.93 12.41 -9.12
N LEU A 502 -16.28 13.56 -9.71
CA LEU A 502 -16.23 14.85 -9.02
C LEU A 502 -17.27 14.95 -7.90
N GLY A 503 -18.44 14.34 -8.07
CA GLY A 503 -19.45 14.19 -7.03
C GLY A 503 -18.92 13.40 -5.83
N PHE A 504 -18.32 12.23 -6.09
CA PHE A 504 -17.68 11.41 -5.06
C PHE A 504 -16.50 12.13 -4.41
N TYR A 505 -15.67 12.85 -5.17
CA TYR A 505 -14.57 13.66 -4.64
C TYR A 505 -15.07 14.68 -3.60
N ASN A 506 -16.19 15.36 -3.90
CA ASN A 506 -16.81 16.30 -2.97
C ASN A 506 -17.36 15.62 -1.70
N ILE A 507 -17.98 14.44 -1.82
CA ILE A 507 -18.45 13.65 -0.67
C ILE A 507 -17.27 13.23 0.21
N LEU A 508 -16.21 12.71 -0.40
CA LEU A 508 -15.00 12.23 0.27
C LEU A 508 -14.25 13.36 1.00
N LYS A 509 -14.32 14.58 0.49
CA LYS A 509 -13.72 15.75 1.13
C LYS A 509 -14.50 16.18 2.38
N LYS A 510 -15.84 16.09 2.35
CA LYS A 510 -16.72 16.56 3.44
C LYS A 510 -16.97 15.53 4.54
N ASN A 511 -16.90 14.24 4.23
CA ASN A 511 -17.32 13.17 5.15
C ASN A 511 -16.18 12.22 5.52
N LYS A 512 -15.98 11.99 6.83
CA LYS A 512 -15.03 10.98 7.35
C LYS A 512 -15.38 9.56 6.87
N LYS A 513 -16.66 9.24 6.75
CA LYS A 513 -17.18 7.96 6.20
C LYS A 513 -17.50 8.03 4.70
N GLY A 514 -16.98 9.05 3.99
CA GLY A 514 -17.34 9.35 2.60
C GLY A 514 -17.15 8.16 1.65
N MET A 515 -16.15 7.31 1.90
CA MET A 515 -15.89 6.15 1.06
C MET A 515 -17.04 5.14 1.09
N TYR A 516 -17.51 4.75 2.28
CA TYR A 516 -18.66 3.86 2.44
C TYR A 516 -19.92 4.45 1.78
N ILE A 517 -20.09 5.77 1.87
CA ILE A 517 -21.19 6.48 1.22
C ILE A 517 -21.09 6.36 -0.31
N CYS A 518 -19.91 6.56 -0.90
CA CYS A 518 -19.73 6.49 -2.36
C CYS A 518 -19.91 5.06 -2.88
N VAL A 519 -19.41 4.05 -2.16
CA VAL A 519 -19.64 2.64 -2.51
C VAL A 519 -21.13 2.31 -2.46
N LEU A 520 -21.82 2.66 -1.36
CA LEU A 520 -23.25 2.42 -1.24
C LEU A 520 -24.04 3.18 -2.31
N ALA A 521 -23.67 4.42 -2.61
CA ALA A 521 -24.28 5.21 -3.68
C ALA A 521 -24.08 4.53 -5.05
N SER A 522 -22.93 3.91 -5.32
CA SER A 522 -22.68 3.17 -6.57
C SER A 522 -23.65 2.00 -6.73
N PHE A 523 -23.86 1.21 -5.66
CA PHE A 523 -24.84 0.12 -5.65
C PHE A 523 -26.28 0.60 -5.80
N ILE A 524 -26.65 1.63 -5.04
CA ILE A 524 -28.01 2.21 -5.10
C ILE A 524 -28.29 2.74 -6.50
N LEU A 525 -27.36 3.52 -7.08
CA LEU A 525 -27.50 4.06 -8.43
C LEU A 525 -27.63 2.93 -9.45
N GLY A 526 -26.74 1.93 -9.42
CA GLY A 526 -26.78 0.81 -10.37
C GLY A 526 -28.08 0.01 -10.29
N ILE A 527 -28.48 -0.43 -9.08
CA ILE A 527 -29.64 -1.29 -8.88
C ILE A 527 -30.96 -0.53 -9.13
N LEU A 528 -31.14 0.64 -8.52
CA LEU A 528 -32.36 1.41 -8.72
C LEU A 528 -32.45 1.98 -10.13
N GLY A 529 -31.32 2.44 -10.69
CA GLY A 529 -31.27 2.94 -12.06
C GLY A 529 -31.63 1.87 -13.08
N LYS A 530 -31.20 0.62 -12.87
CA LYS A 530 -31.65 -0.51 -13.69
C LYS A 530 -33.13 -0.80 -13.50
N ALA A 531 -33.62 -0.81 -12.26
CA ALA A 531 -35.02 -1.10 -11.95
C ALA A 531 -36.00 -0.10 -12.60
N VAL A 532 -35.61 1.17 -12.74
CA VAL A 532 -36.43 2.20 -13.40
C VAL A 532 -36.14 2.36 -14.90
N GLY A 533 -35.28 1.52 -15.49
CA GLY A 533 -34.95 1.56 -16.92
C GLY A 533 -34.08 2.74 -17.34
N MET A 534 -33.37 3.37 -16.40
CA MET A 534 -32.41 4.46 -16.70
C MET A 534 -31.12 3.93 -17.33
N PHE A 535 -30.72 2.70 -16.98
CA PHE A 535 -29.47 2.03 -17.39
C PHE A 535 -29.71 0.71 -18.15
#